data_AF-A0ABD0PVF1-F1
#
_entry.id   AF-A0ABD0PVF1-F1
#
_cell.length_a   1.000
_cell.length_b   1.000
_cell.length_c   1.000
_cell.angle_alpha   90.00
_cell.angle_beta   90.00
_cell.angle_gamma   90.00
#
_symmetry.space_group_name_H-M   'P 1'
#
loop_
_entity.id
_entity.type
_entity.pdbx_description
1 polymer ?
#
loop_
_entity_poly.entity_id
_entity_poly.type
_entity_poly.pdbx_seq_one_letter_code
_entity_poly.pdbx_strand_id
1 'polypeptide(L)' 'MLNVCFVSTVPRDQLLQTEEYDLNVVRLCFQVFLQDESGMYNTVLPPIVSNPIYDNS' A
#
# COMPACT_ATOMS: atom_id res chain seq x y z
N MET A 1 -13.66 11.65 8.93
CA MET A 1 -12.87 10.50 9.41
C MET A 1 -12.37 9.77 8.17
N LEU A 2 -11.06 9.76 7.91
CA LEU A 2 -10.51 9.10 6.72
C LEU A 2 -10.56 7.58 6.98
N ASN A 3 -11.41 6.83 6.27
CA ASN A 3 -11.40 5.38 6.36
C ASN A 3 -10.25 4.86 5.49
N VAL A 4 -9.18 4.41 6.15
CA VAL A 4 -7.99 3.85 5.50
C VAL A 4 -8.22 2.35 5.31
N CYS A 5 -8.59 1.93 4.10
CA CYS A 5 -8.60 0.52 3.73
C CYS A 5 -7.21 0.13 3.23
N PHE A 6 -6.46 -0.61 4.03
CA PHE A 6 -5.17 -1.18 3.64
C PHE A 6 -5.40 -2.31 2.62
N VAL A 7 -5.30 -1.99 1.33
CA VAL A 7 -5.28 -2.98 0.26
C VAL A 7 -3.87 -3.05 -0.27
N SER A 8 -3.09 -4.02 0.19
CA SER A 8 -1.75 -4.30 -0.35
C SER A 8 -1.87 -5.13 -1.64
N THR A 9 -2.36 -4.53 -2.72
CA THR A 9 -2.26 -5.16 -4.05
C THR A 9 -0.88 -4.85 -4.62
N VAL A 10 0.09 -5.73 -4.39
CA VAL A 10 1.35 -5.70 -5.13
C VAL A 10 1.07 -6.25 -6.53
N PRO A 11 1.34 -5.49 -7.61
CA PRO A 11 1.18 -5.99 -8.98
C PRO A 11 2.01 -7.26 -9.18
N ARG A 12 1.43 -8.30 -9.80
CA ARG A 12 2.10 -9.60 -9.99
C ARG A 12 3.45 -9.51 -10.68
N ASP A 13 3.64 -8.52 -11.54
CA ASP A 13 4.90 -8.32 -12.27
C ASP A 13 6.07 -7.92 -11.33
N GLN A 14 5.78 -7.24 -10.21
CA GLN A 14 6.80 -6.96 -9.19
C GLN A 14 7.07 -8.17 -8.31
N LEU A 15 6.13 -9.11 -8.17
CA LEU A 15 6.32 -10.36 -7.40
C LEU A 15 7.29 -11.34 -8.08
N LEU A 16 7.51 -11.20 -9.40
CA LEU A 16 8.40 -12.05 -10.19
C LEU A 16 9.87 -11.60 -10.10
N GLN A 17 10.15 -10.46 -9.47
CA GLN A 17 11.49 -9.91 -9.29
C GLN A 17 12.12 -10.49 -8.02
N THR A 18 12.29 -11.82 -7.99
CA THR A 18 12.68 -12.59 -6.79
C THR A 18 14.16 -12.47 -6.41
N GLU A 19 14.96 -11.60 -7.03
CA GLU A 19 16.43 -11.64 -6.86
C GLU A 19 17.02 -10.66 -5.83
N GLU A 20 16.29 -9.63 -5.37
CA GLU A 20 16.80 -8.68 -4.36
C GLU A 20 15.70 -8.22 -3.38
N TYR A 21 14.92 -9.16 -2.83
CA TYR A 21 14.04 -8.82 -1.71
C TYR A 21 14.86 -8.72 -0.42
N ASP A 22 15.12 -7.50 0.03
CA ASP A 22 15.67 -7.25 1.36
C ASP A 22 14.57 -7.50 2.42
N LEU A 23 14.62 -8.69 3.02
CA LEU A 23 13.66 -9.11 4.04
C LEU A 23 13.75 -8.28 5.33
N ASN A 24 14.82 -7.50 5.50
CA ASN A 24 15.01 -6.64 6.66
C ASN A 24 14.42 -5.24 6.42
N VAL A 25 13.82 -4.96 5.26
CA VAL A 25 13.20 -3.67 4.97
C VAL A 25 11.78 -3.84 4.44
N VAL A 26 10.84 -3.13 5.07
CA VAL A 26 9.45 -3.06 4.60
C VAL A 26 9.08 -1.62 4.31
N ARG A 27 8.16 -1.42 3.36
CA ARG A 27 7.53 -0.12 3.11
C ARG A 27 6.03 -0.30 3.24
N LEU A 28 5.38 0.65 3.92
CA LEU A 28 3.93 0.67 4.03
C LEU A 28 3.36 1.36 2.78
N CYS A 29 2.43 0.70 2.10
CA CYS A 29 1.66 1.29 1.01
C CYS A 29 0.28 1.68 1.54
N PHE A 30 -0.05 2.97 1.45
CA PHE A 30 -1.33 3.51 1.87
C PHE A 30 -2.20 3.74 0.65
N GLN A 31 -3.27 2.97 0.54
CA GLN A 31 -4.30 3.16 -0.47
C GLN A 31 -5.51 3.84 0.18
N VAL A 32 -5.87 5.02 -0.30
CA VAL A 32 -7.00 5.78 0.22
C VAL A 32 -8.17 5.67 -0.75
N PHE A 33 -9.36 5.44 -0.18
CA PHE A 33 -10.63 5.46 -0.89
C PHE A 33 -11.51 6.55 -0.27
N LEU A 34 -11.99 7.48 -1.09
CA LEU A 34 -12.93 8.50 -0.65
C LEU A 34 -14.35 7.96 -0.74
N GLN A 35 -15.16 8.32 0.25
CA GLN A 35 -16.57 8.02 0.28
C GLN A 35 -17.31 9.00 -0.62
N ASP A 36 -18.19 8.49 -1.48
CA ASP A 36 -19.09 9.31 -2.28
C ASP A 36 -20.39 9.64 -1.52
N GLU A 37 -21.27 10.39 -2.18
CA GLU A 37 -22.58 10.78 -1.65
C GLU A 37 -23.52 9.59 -1.37
N SER A 38 -23.28 8.44 -2.01
CA SER A 38 -24.02 7.19 -1.78
C SER A 38 -23.49 6.38 -0.59
N GLY A 39 -22.42 6.85 0.04
CA GLY A 39 -21.76 6.18 1.15
C GLY A 39 -20.74 5.12 0.72
N MET A 40 -20.47 4.98 -0.59
CA MET A 40 -19.59 3.98 -1.17
C MET A 40 -18.16 4.51 -1.32
N TYR A 41 -17.17 3.64 -1.12
CA TYR A 41 -15.74 3.98 -1.22
C TYR A 41 -15.19 3.67 -2.62
N ASN A 42 -15.66 4.40 -3.63
CA ASN A 42 -15.34 4.12 -5.05
C ASN A 42 -14.26 5.04 -5.63
N THR A 43 -13.97 6.17 -4.98
CA THR A 43 -12.98 7.11 -5.49
C THR A 43 -11.60 6.78 -4.91
N VAL A 44 -10.73 6.23 -5.75
CA VAL A 44 -9.37 5.79 -5.37
C VAL A 44 -8.39 6.95 -5.53
N LEU A 45 -7.63 7.28 -4.48
CA LEU A 45 -6.52 8.22 -4.58
C LEU A 45 -5.22 7.52 -4.98
N PRO A 46 -4.22 8.23 -5.52
CA PRO A 46 -2.91 7.64 -5.77
C PRO A 46 -2.34 7.03 -4.49
N PRO A 47 -1.79 5.79 -4.54
CA PRO A 47 -1.18 5.17 -3.38
C PRO A 47 0.06 5.97 -2.94
N ILE A 48 0.25 6.07 -1.63
CA ILE A 48 1.42 6.73 -1.04
C ILE A 48 2.25 5.67 -0.33
N VAL A 49 3.55 5.66 -0.56
CA VAL A 49 4.48 4.70 0.06
C VAL A 49 5.28 5.41 1.16
N SER A 50 5.41 4.78 2.32
CA SER A 50 6.23 5.30 3.41
C SER A 50 7.71 5.28 3.08
N ASN A 51 8.50 5.95 3.92
CA ASN A 51 9.92 5.67 4.03
C ASN A 51 10.15 4.19 4.36
N PRO A 52 11.30 3.60 3.96
CA PRO A 52 11.67 2.26 4.34
C PRO A 52 11.76 2.12 5.87
N ILE A 53 11.20 1.04 6.38
CA ILE A 53 11.25 0.63 7.78
C ILE A 53 12.17 -0.57 7.83
N TYR A 54 13.30 -0.42 8.53
CA TYR A 54 14.26 -1.49 8.72
C TYR A 54 13.91 -2.27 9.99
N ASP A 55 14.01 -3.59 9.92
CA ASP A 55 14.06 -4.41 11.12
C ASP A 55 15.33 -4.07 11.90
N ASN A 56 15.21 -3.90 13.22
CA ASN A 56 16.29 -3.48 14.09
C ASN A 56 16.83 -4.66 14.91
N SER A 57 17.02 -5.81 14.25
CA SER A 57 17.47 -7.06 14.85
C SER A 57 18.85 -6.97 15.50
#